data_AF-A0A851YPK1-F1
#
_entry.id   AF-A0A851YPK1-F1
#
_cell.length_a   1.000
_cell.length_b   1.000
_cell.length_c   1.000
_cell.angle_alpha   90.00
_cell.angle_beta   90.00
_cell.angle_gamma   90.00
#
_symmetry.space_group_name_H-M   'P 1'
#
loop_
_entity.id
_entity.type
_entity.pdbx_description
1 polymer ?
#
loop_
_entity_poly.entity_id
_entity_poly.type
_entity_poly.pdbx_seq_one_letter_code
_entity_poly.pdbx_strand_id
1 'polypeptide(L)'
;RCYILSNENGKIQLSLRQSRLNPKSHSKVEDVEITCIQDVKKGQLVRGYVKSVTPSGVFFGLSTSLLCRILFQNVSPYFVQKQSLYEKYLPEGKLLTAKVLGVNEKHIELSLLPEDTGMSSVLPESLGLPRYGAEEEEREAKGREKREELKLKTRQRRGNSEKEQIHPSCCPPPSTHLPLLQVVKPKKRKNCPADENDSGIEVYYREEDDDQEEEVTRKKSKITKPGEAPRLQVSIGFTWDEDMNAMDVPVLNQKEESSESEEEEEDSQSKMKKKTKKEKELEKQKKEKELCKIEAALMDPSRQPQSADDFDRLVLSSPNSSILWLQYMAFHLQATEIEKARAVAERALKTICFREEQEKLNVWVALLNLENMYGTEETLMKVFERAVQYNEPLKVFQHLCDIYANSEKYKQAEELYHTMLKRFRQEKSVWLKYASFLLKQGQTEATHRLLERALKALPIKEHVDVISRFAQLEFRFGDPEHAKALFESTLSSYPKRTDIWSIYMDIMIKHGSQKEVRDIFERVIHLSLAPKKMKFFFKRYLDYEEKFGTTESVLAVKRAALEYVETKSSVADT
;
A
#
# COMPACT_ATOMS: atom_id res chain seq x y z
N ARG A 1 -10.79 46.79 -17.79
CA ARG A 1 -10.44 46.73 -19.23
C ARG A 1 -9.95 45.31 -19.49
N CYS A 2 -10.45 44.64 -20.52
CA CYS A 2 -10.04 43.28 -20.91
C CYS A 2 -9.66 43.30 -22.40
N TYR A 3 -8.79 42.37 -22.82
CA TYR A 3 -8.39 42.19 -24.21
C TYR A 3 -9.09 40.96 -24.77
N ILE A 4 -9.81 41.08 -25.89
CA ILE A 4 -10.54 39.97 -26.50
C ILE A 4 -9.55 39.13 -27.31
N LEU A 5 -9.45 37.83 -26.99
CA LEU A 5 -8.55 36.88 -27.65
C LEU A 5 -9.21 36.21 -28.87
N SER A 6 -10.45 35.76 -28.71
CA SER A 6 -11.23 35.13 -29.78
C SER A 6 -12.72 35.26 -29.49
N ASN A 7 -13.52 35.23 -30.55
CA ASN A 7 -14.98 35.24 -30.50
C ASN A 7 -15.51 34.20 -31.48
N GLU A 8 -15.63 32.96 -31.01
CA GLU A 8 -16.06 31.82 -31.82
C GLU A 8 -17.22 31.10 -31.11
N ASN A 9 -18.24 30.69 -31.87
CA ASN A 9 -19.39 29.90 -31.40
C ASN A 9 -20.12 30.47 -30.17
N GLY A 10 -20.27 31.79 -30.10
CA GLY A 10 -20.96 32.46 -28.97
C GLY A 10 -20.18 32.44 -27.65
N LYS A 11 -18.90 32.04 -27.66
CA LYS A 11 -18.00 32.11 -26.51
C LYS A 11 -16.90 33.13 -26.76
N ILE A 12 -16.78 34.11 -25.85
CA ILE A 12 -15.75 35.15 -25.92
C ILE A 12 -14.61 34.76 -24.99
N GLN A 13 -13.42 34.55 -25.55
CA GLN A 13 -12.20 34.37 -24.75
C GLN A 13 -11.60 35.74 -24.46
N LEU A 14 -11.36 36.03 -23.18
CA LEU A 14 -10.90 37.32 -22.69
C LEU A 14 -9.59 37.15 -21.92
N SER A 15 -8.62 38.03 -22.15
CA SER A 15 -7.40 38.15 -21.37
C SER A 15 -7.43 39.40 -20.50
N LEU A 16 -7.05 39.22 -19.24
CA LEU A 16 -6.85 40.31 -18.28
C LEU A 16 -5.37 40.62 -18.06
N ARG A 17 -4.47 40.03 -18.87
CA ARG A 17 -3.03 40.16 -18.67
C ARG A 17 -2.58 41.61 -18.87
N GLN A 18 -1.85 42.13 -17.89
CA GLN A 18 -1.41 43.52 -17.87
C GLN A 18 -0.51 43.87 -19.08
N SER A 19 0.28 42.92 -19.57
CA SER A 19 1.11 43.11 -20.78
C SER A 19 0.31 43.35 -22.06
N ARG A 20 -0.93 42.84 -22.15
CA ARG A 20 -1.84 43.06 -23.28
C ARG A 20 -2.67 44.32 -23.12
N LEU A 21 -3.01 44.68 -21.88
CA LEU A 21 -3.77 45.87 -21.56
C LEU A 21 -2.94 47.16 -21.68
N ASN A 22 -1.63 47.08 -21.40
CA ASN A 22 -0.71 48.22 -21.43
C ASN A 22 0.61 47.89 -22.17
N PRO A 23 0.61 47.79 -23.52
CA PRO A 23 1.78 47.36 -24.29
C PRO A 23 3.00 48.30 -24.22
N LYS A 24 2.82 49.54 -23.72
CA LYS A 24 3.86 50.59 -23.66
C LYS A 24 4.60 50.64 -22.31
N SER A 25 4.28 49.77 -21.36
CA SER A 25 5.01 49.72 -20.08
C SER A 25 6.31 48.94 -20.22
N HIS A 26 7.45 49.57 -19.96
CA HIS A 26 8.79 48.96 -19.99
C HIS A 26 9.11 48.05 -18.78
N SER A 27 8.12 47.71 -17.95
CA SER A 27 8.30 46.79 -16.83
C SER A 27 8.57 45.36 -17.33
N LYS A 28 9.53 44.67 -16.69
CA LYS A 28 9.83 43.26 -16.95
C LYS A 28 8.54 42.44 -16.81
N VAL A 29 8.08 41.85 -17.91
CA VAL A 29 6.84 41.06 -17.93
C VAL A 29 7.09 39.77 -17.16
N GLU A 30 6.41 39.58 -16.02
CA GLU A 30 6.56 38.39 -15.17
C GLU A 30 6.08 37.11 -15.86
N ASP A 31 4.91 37.17 -16.53
CA ASP A 31 4.41 36.08 -17.37
C ASP A 31 4.46 36.47 -18.84
N VAL A 32 5.41 35.90 -19.56
CA VAL A 32 5.44 35.97 -21.03
C VAL A 32 4.34 35.07 -21.58
N GLU A 33 3.68 35.51 -22.65
CA GLU A 33 2.64 34.70 -23.28
C GLU A 33 3.28 33.68 -24.19
N ILE A 34 2.99 32.40 -23.95
CA ILE A 34 3.55 31.29 -24.71
C ILE A 34 2.44 30.77 -25.61
N THR A 35 2.55 31.03 -26.91
CA THR A 35 1.52 30.62 -27.88
C THR A 35 1.95 29.40 -28.67
N CYS A 36 3.25 29.27 -28.92
CA CYS A 36 3.84 28.17 -29.66
C CYS A 36 5.12 27.64 -28.97
N ILE A 37 5.53 26.44 -29.36
CA ILE A 37 6.72 25.76 -28.79
C ILE A 37 8.00 26.59 -29.03
N GLN A 38 8.03 27.42 -30.07
CA GLN A 38 9.17 28.29 -30.41
C GLN A 38 9.38 29.44 -29.42
N ASP A 39 8.36 29.77 -28.62
CA ASP A 39 8.42 30.83 -27.61
C ASP A 39 9.17 30.39 -26.33
N VAL A 40 9.51 29.10 -26.23
CA VAL A 40 10.09 28.47 -25.04
C VAL A 40 11.58 28.16 -25.28
N LYS A 41 12.44 28.63 -24.38
CA LYS A 41 13.89 28.35 -24.43
C LYS A 41 14.33 27.43 -23.30
N LYS A 42 15.33 26.58 -23.57
CA LYS A 42 15.97 25.75 -22.54
C LYS A 42 16.53 26.62 -21.42
N GLY A 43 16.24 26.26 -20.17
CA GLY A 43 16.62 26.97 -18.96
C GLY A 43 15.67 28.09 -18.53
N GLN A 44 14.62 28.39 -19.30
CA GLN A 44 13.63 29.39 -18.93
C GLN A 44 12.73 28.91 -17.79
N LEU A 45 12.40 29.80 -16.85
CA LEU A 45 11.34 29.56 -15.86
C LEU A 45 10.00 30.01 -16.44
N VAL A 46 9.02 29.12 -16.41
CA VAL A 46 7.67 29.34 -16.94
C VAL A 46 6.65 28.99 -15.87
N ARG A 47 5.58 29.80 -15.77
CA ARG A 47 4.44 29.51 -14.89
C ARG A 47 3.33 28.85 -15.70
N GLY A 48 2.71 27.83 -15.12
CA GLY A 48 1.63 27.08 -15.74
C GLY A 48 0.74 26.40 -14.72
N TYR A 49 -0.33 25.78 -15.18
CA TYR A 49 -1.33 25.13 -14.33
C TYR A 49 -1.28 23.63 -14.51
N VAL A 50 -1.52 22.89 -13.42
CA VAL A 50 -1.73 21.44 -13.49
C VAL A 50 -3.06 21.18 -14.20
N LYS A 51 -3.05 20.38 -15.26
CA LYS A 51 -4.28 20.01 -15.98
C LYS A 51 -4.82 18.66 -15.54
N SER A 52 -3.95 17.66 -15.41
CA SER A 52 -4.31 16.34 -14.90
C SER A 52 -3.06 15.57 -14.47
N VAL A 53 -3.25 14.59 -13.58
CA VAL A 53 -2.22 13.63 -13.17
C VAL A 53 -2.59 12.27 -13.75
N THR A 54 -1.67 11.63 -14.47
CA THR A 54 -1.89 10.29 -15.04
C THR A 54 -0.75 9.36 -14.64
N PRO A 55 -0.89 8.03 -14.80
CA PRO A 55 0.21 7.09 -14.57
C PRO A 55 1.46 7.38 -15.42
N SER A 56 1.29 8.09 -16.54
CA SER A 56 2.39 8.49 -17.43
C SER A 56 3.13 9.75 -16.97
N GLY A 57 2.61 10.49 -15.99
CA GLY A 57 3.19 11.74 -15.50
C GLY A 57 2.14 12.84 -15.28
N VAL A 58 2.63 14.02 -14.90
CA VAL A 58 1.80 15.21 -14.64
C VAL A 58 1.68 16.03 -15.92
N PHE A 59 0.45 16.28 -16.36
CA PHE A 59 0.19 17.17 -17.50
C PHE A 59 0.10 18.62 -17.02
N PHE A 60 0.98 19.45 -17.56
CA PHE A 60 1.17 20.83 -17.18
C PHE A 60 0.86 21.76 -18.35
N GLY A 61 -0.13 22.64 -18.18
CA GLY A 61 -0.55 23.60 -19.19
C GLY A 61 0.24 24.90 -19.10
N LEU A 62 1.00 25.23 -20.15
CA LEU A 62 1.66 26.53 -20.29
C LEU A 62 0.75 27.57 -20.95
N SER A 63 -0.19 27.10 -21.79
CA SER A 63 -1.21 27.93 -22.44
C SER A 63 -2.46 27.10 -22.70
N THR A 64 -3.44 27.66 -23.41
CA THR A 64 -4.65 26.92 -23.83
C THR A 64 -4.34 25.85 -24.88
N SER A 65 -3.28 26.04 -25.67
CA SER A 65 -2.86 25.16 -26.76
C SER A 65 -1.67 24.26 -26.42
N LEU A 66 -0.86 24.62 -25.42
CA LEU A 66 0.38 23.91 -25.09
C LEU A 66 0.27 23.13 -23.78
N LEU A 67 0.27 21.81 -23.93
CA LEU A 67 0.30 20.85 -22.82
C LEU A 67 1.64 20.13 -22.81
N CYS A 68 2.30 20.15 -21.66
CA CYS A 68 3.58 19.51 -21.43
C CYS A 68 3.40 18.33 -20.48
N ARG A 69 4.21 17.27 -20.66
CA ARG A 69 4.24 16.13 -19.73
C ARG A 69 5.48 16.22 -18.85
N ILE A 70 5.29 16.21 -17.54
CA ILE A 70 6.36 16.19 -16.55
C ILE A 70 6.47 14.76 -16.00
N LEU A 71 7.65 14.15 -16.12
CA LEU A 71 7.95 12.85 -15.53
C LEU A 71 8.01 12.98 -14.00
N PHE A 72 7.57 11.96 -13.26
CA PHE A 72 7.53 12.01 -11.79
C PHE A 72 8.89 12.28 -11.13
N GLN A 73 9.98 11.82 -11.76
CA GLN A 73 11.36 12.12 -11.35
C GLN A 73 11.67 13.61 -11.34
N ASN A 74 11.01 14.38 -12.21
CA ASN A 74 11.18 15.82 -12.34
C ASN A 74 10.08 16.62 -11.61
N VAL A 75 9.14 15.95 -10.93
CA VAL A 75 8.08 16.61 -10.15
C VAL A 75 8.49 16.82 -8.71
N SER A 76 9.16 15.82 -8.12
CA SER A 76 9.59 15.83 -6.73
C SER A 76 10.89 15.07 -6.56
N PRO A 77 11.77 15.48 -5.62
CA PRO A 77 12.99 14.72 -5.30
C PRO A 77 12.66 13.37 -4.64
N TYR A 78 11.42 13.16 -4.23
CA TYR A 78 10.92 11.98 -3.55
C TYR A 78 10.29 10.97 -4.51
N PHE A 79 10.51 9.68 -4.25
CA PHE A 79 9.84 8.56 -4.88
C PHE A 79 8.47 8.34 -4.24
N VAL A 80 7.41 8.40 -5.06
CA VAL A 80 6.03 8.27 -4.61
C VAL A 80 5.42 7.03 -5.26
N GLN A 81 5.05 6.04 -4.43
CA GLN A 81 4.42 4.79 -4.90
C GLN A 81 2.92 4.93 -5.18
N LYS A 82 2.23 5.84 -4.49
CA LYS A 82 0.77 6.02 -4.56
C LYS A 82 0.42 7.26 -5.38
N GLN A 83 -0.27 7.07 -6.51
CA GLN A 83 -0.71 8.16 -7.39
C GLN A 83 -1.61 9.18 -6.67
N SER A 84 -2.43 8.72 -5.72
CA SER A 84 -3.35 9.56 -4.93
C SER A 84 -2.64 10.68 -4.16
N LEU A 85 -1.34 10.52 -3.89
CA LEU A 85 -0.56 11.53 -3.21
C LEU A 85 -0.25 12.72 -4.14
N TYR A 86 0.03 12.47 -5.42
CA TYR A 86 0.14 13.55 -6.40
C TYR A 86 -1.20 14.26 -6.61
N GLU A 87 -2.32 13.53 -6.69
CA GLU A 87 -3.65 14.14 -6.82
C GLU A 87 -4.00 15.05 -5.61
N LYS A 88 -3.56 14.69 -4.41
CA LYS A 88 -3.74 15.50 -3.20
C LYS A 88 -2.92 16.79 -3.20
N TYR A 89 -1.65 16.75 -3.63
CA TYR A 89 -0.74 17.90 -3.55
C TYR A 89 -0.65 18.71 -4.86
N LEU A 90 -1.10 18.15 -5.98
CA LEU A 90 -1.20 18.75 -7.31
C LEU A 90 -2.65 18.68 -7.83
N PRO A 91 -3.62 19.36 -7.19
CA PRO A 91 -4.97 19.44 -7.73
C PRO A 91 -4.99 20.16 -9.07
N GLU A 92 -5.97 19.82 -9.91
CA GLU A 92 -6.19 20.48 -11.20
C GLU A 92 -6.40 21.99 -10.99
N GLY A 93 -5.79 22.78 -11.87
CA GLY A 93 -5.81 24.25 -11.80
C GLY A 93 -4.74 24.88 -10.89
N LYS A 94 -3.94 24.09 -10.15
CA LYS A 94 -2.88 24.65 -9.30
C LYS A 94 -1.78 25.29 -10.15
N LEU A 95 -1.51 26.57 -9.90
CA LEU A 95 -0.45 27.34 -10.56
C LEU A 95 0.91 26.98 -9.95
N LEU A 96 1.88 26.60 -10.78
CA LEU A 96 3.25 26.30 -10.37
C LEU A 96 4.25 26.94 -11.31
N THR A 97 5.50 27.02 -10.86
CA THR A 97 6.64 27.47 -11.67
C THR A 97 7.46 26.24 -12.04
N ALA A 98 7.73 26.07 -13.32
CA ALA A 98 8.54 24.99 -13.87
C ALA A 98 9.74 25.54 -14.64
N LYS A 99 10.85 24.81 -14.62
CA LYS A 99 12.03 25.09 -15.45
C LYS A 99 12.01 24.23 -16.70
N VAL A 100 12.34 24.81 -17.84
CA VAL A 100 12.47 24.09 -19.11
C VAL A 100 13.82 23.38 -19.16
N LEU A 101 13.82 22.05 -19.15
CA LEU A 101 15.04 21.24 -19.27
C LEU A 101 15.46 21.05 -20.73
N GLY A 102 14.49 20.92 -21.63
CA GLY A 102 14.72 20.67 -23.05
C GLY A 102 13.47 20.93 -23.87
N VAL A 103 13.67 21.34 -25.13
CA VAL A 103 12.59 21.58 -26.10
C VAL A 103 12.87 20.71 -27.31
N ASN A 104 12.03 19.71 -27.54
CA ASN A 104 12.05 18.86 -28.74
C ASN A 104 10.93 19.32 -29.69
N GLU A 105 11.01 18.96 -30.97
CA GLU A 105 10.04 19.40 -32.00
C GLU A 105 8.57 19.08 -31.67
N LYS A 106 8.32 18.09 -30.80
CA LYS A 106 6.97 17.63 -30.42
C LYS A 106 6.67 17.70 -28.92
N HIS A 107 7.67 17.89 -28.05
CA HIS A 107 7.49 17.81 -26.59
C HIS A 107 8.43 18.76 -25.85
N ILE A 108 7.95 19.36 -24.77
CA ILE A 108 8.74 20.20 -23.87
C ILE A 108 8.96 19.44 -22.57
N GLU A 109 10.22 19.28 -22.18
CA GLU A 109 10.62 18.65 -20.92
C GLU A 109 10.72 19.72 -19.84
N LEU A 110 9.95 19.55 -18.78
CA LEU A 110 9.89 20.49 -17.65
C LEU A 110 10.33 19.81 -16.34
N SER A 111 10.74 20.64 -15.39
CA SER A 111 11.08 20.25 -14.02
C SER A 111 10.42 21.19 -13.01
N LEU A 112 9.84 20.60 -11.96
CA LEU A 112 9.31 21.26 -10.76
C LEU A 112 10.23 21.05 -9.55
N LEU A 113 11.43 20.49 -9.74
CA LEU A 113 12.34 20.22 -8.65
C LEU A 113 12.78 21.54 -7.97
N PRO A 114 12.98 21.53 -6.64
CA PRO A 114 13.48 22.69 -5.91
C PRO A 114 14.83 23.20 -6.43
N GLU A 115 15.73 22.28 -6.78
CA GLU A 115 17.06 22.58 -7.33
C GLU A 115 17.00 23.32 -8.67
N ASP A 116 15.95 23.07 -9.45
CA ASP A 116 15.77 23.67 -10.76
C ASP A 116 15.01 25.00 -10.70
N THR A 117 13.97 25.07 -9.89
CA THR A 117 13.03 26.19 -9.87
C THR A 117 13.36 27.23 -8.80
N GLY A 118 14.15 26.86 -7.78
CA GLY A 118 14.36 27.68 -6.58
C GLY A 118 13.11 27.79 -5.70
N MET A 119 12.05 27.02 -5.99
CA MET A 119 10.79 27.00 -5.25
C MET A 119 10.76 25.86 -4.24
N SER A 120 9.87 25.94 -3.26
CA SER A 120 9.65 24.83 -2.34
C SER A 120 9.16 23.58 -3.07
N SER A 121 9.54 22.41 -2.54
CA SER A 121 9.09 21.13 -3.08
C SER A 121 7.56 21.06 -3.08
N VAL A 122 7.02 20.55 -4.18
CA VAL A 122 5.58 20.26 -4.32
C VAL A 122 5.10 19.31 -3.21
N LEU A 123 5.95 18.39 -2.79
CA LEU A 123 5.68 17.44 -1.71
C LEU A 123 6.44 17.86 -0.43
N PRO A 124 5.74 17.99 0.71
CA PRO A 124 6.37 18.30 1.99
C PRO A 124 7.38 17.22 2.42
N GLU A 125 8.51 17.64 3.00
CA GLU A 125 9.52 16.72 3.54
C GLU A 125 8.98 15.89 4.73
N SER A 126 7.95 16.38 5.42
CA SER A 126 7.26 15.71 6.54
C SER A 126 6.58 14.40 6.17
N LEU A 127 6.46 14.09 4.87
CA LEU A 127 5.91 12.82 4.40
C LEU A 127 6.89 11.64 4.51
N GLY A 128 8.17 11.89 4.85
CA GLY A 128 9.15 10.83 5.10
C GLY A 128 9.42 9.93 3.89
N LEU A 129 9.22 10.45 2.68
CA LEU A 129 9.31 9.66 1.45
C LEU A 129 10.78 9.41 1.06
N PRO A 130 11.13 8.25 0.47
CA PRO A 130 12.48 7.98 -0.02
C PRO A 130 12.88 8.98 -1.11
N ARG A 131 14.09 9.56 -1.05
CA ARG A 131 14.61 10.41 -2.14
C ARG A 131 15.16 9.56 -3.29
N TYR A 132 14.96 10.02 -4.53
CA TYR A 132 15.64 9.44 -5.68
C TYR A 132 17.17 9.60 -5.52
N GLY A 133 17.93 8.52 -5.63
CA GLY A 133 19.40 8.55 -5.55
C GLY A 133 20.00 8.57 -4.13
N ALA A 134 19.19 8.48 -3.06
CA ALA A 134 19.69 8.49 -1.68
C ALA A 134 20.73 7.39 -1.38
N GLU A 135 20.64 6.23 -2.05
CA GLU A 135 21.64 5.16 -1.92
C GLU A 135 23.00 5.53 -2.51
N GLU A 136 23.04 6.36 -3.56
CA GLU A 136 24.29 6.81 -4.19
C GLU A 136 24.93 7.92 -3.37
N GLU A 137 24.14 8.87 -2.85
CA GLU A 137 24.63 9.93 -1.97
C GLU A 137 25.15 9.38 -0.63
N GLU A 138 24.47 8.40 -0.02
CA GLU A 138 25.00 7.73 1.18
C GLU A 138 26.30 6.97 0.90
N ARG A 139 26.43 6.31 -0.25
CA ARG A 139 27.66 5.62 -0.65
C ARG A 139 28.79 6.61 -0.91
N GLU A 140 28.51 7.75 -1.53
CA GLU A 140 29.49 8.83 -1.72
C GLU A 140 29.87 9.50 -0.39
N ALA A 141 28.92 9.76 0.50
CA ALA A 141 29.16 10.35 1.82
C ALA A 141 30.03 9.43 2.69
N LYS A 142 29.68 8.13 2.78
CA LYS A 142 30.50 7.09 3.42
C LYS A 142 31.88 6.96 2.77
N GLY A 143 31.98 7.18 1.46
CA GLY A 143 33.24 7.23 0.71
C GLY A 143 34.11 8.46 1.04
N ARG A 144 33.49 9.64 1.18
CA ARG A 144 34.16 10.90 1.56
C ARG A 144 34.63 10.85 3.02
N GLU A 145 33.80 10.34 3.94
CA GLU A 145 34.17 10.13 5.34
C GLU A 145 35.35 9.17 5.47
N LYS A 146 35.35 8.04 4.74
CA LYS A 146 36.49 7.13 4.70
C LYS A 146 37.76 7.79 4.16
N ARG A 147 37.63 8.71 3.19
CA ARG A 147 38.78 9.43 2.60
C ARG A 147 39.31 10.54 3.54
N GLU A 148 38.43 11.19 4.30
CA GLU A 148 38.75 12.13 5.37
C GLU A 148 39.45 11.42 6.54
N GLU A 149 38.92 10.29 7.00
CA GLU A 149 39.55 9.43 8.02
C GLU A 149 40.93 8.95 7.56
N LEU A 150 41.09 8.55 6.29
CA LEU A 150 42.40 8.15 5.77
C LEU A 150 43.39 9.31 5.78
N LYS A 151 42.95 10.52 5.43
CA LYS A 151 43.78 11.74 5.48
C LYS A 151 44.15 12.12 6.93
N LEU A 152 43.24 11.96 7.88
CA LEU A 152 43.50 12.19 9.31
C LEU A 152 44.51 11.19 9.87
N LYS A 153 44.35 9.90 9.54
CA LYS A 153 45.27 8.80 9.92
C LYS A 153 46.64 8.98 9.27
N THR A 154 46.70 9.52 8.05
CA THR A 154 47.98 9.83 7.37
C THR A 154 48.68 11.05 7.96
N ARG A 155 47.92 12.05 8.46
CA ARG A 155 48.45 13.20 9.21
C ARG A 155 48.95 12.81 10.61
N GLN A 156 48.24 11.92 11.32
CA GLN A 156 48.71 11.36 12.60
C GLN A 156 49.98 10.51 12.45
N ARG A 157 50.11 9.75 11.35
CA ARG A 157 51.34 9.00 11.05
C ARG A 157 52.54 9.90 10.73
N ARG A 158 52.32 11.08 10.13
CA ARG A 158 53.37 12.09 9.91
C ARG A 158 53.75 12.85 11.18
N GLY A 159 52.80 13.07 12.11
CA GLY A 159 53.08 13.68 13.42
C GLY A 159 53.85 12.75 14.38
N ASN A 160 53.72 11.43 14.23
CA ASN A 160 54.46 10.45 15.03
C ASN A 160 55.86 10.11 14.49
N SER A 161 56.26 10.63 13.33
CA SER A 161 57.61 10.41 12.76
C SER A 161 58.59 11.58 13.00
N GLU A 162 58.21 12.62 13.74
CA GLU A 162 59.08 13.79 14.06
C GLU A 162 59.65 13.77 15.49
N LYS A 163 59.63 12.62 16.16
CA LYS A 163 60.37 12.42 17.42
C LYS A 163 61.22 11.16 17.35
N GLU A 164 62.24 11.18 16.50
CA GLU A 164 63.52 10.52 16.76
C GLU A 164 64.52 10.86 15.64
N GLN A 165 65.76 11.11 16.06
CA GLN A 165 66.99 11.28 15.28
C GLN A 165 67.42 12.70 14.87
N ILE A 166 68.22 13.26 15.78
CA ILE A 166 69.31 14.23 15.58
C ILE A 166 70.61 13.36 15.55
N HIS A 167 71.48 13.34 14.53
CA HIS A 167 72.62 14.25 14.25
C HIS A 167 73.44 13.73 13.01
N PRO A 168 74.47 14.41 12.46
CA PRO A 168 74.52 14.78 11.04
C PRO A 168 75.73 14.23 10.23
N SER A 169 75.67 14.26 8.89
CA SER A 169 76.76 14.82 8.05
C SER A 169 76.51 14.67 6.52
N CYS A 170 76.80 15.79 5.83
CA CYS A 170 77.30 15.97 4.46
C CYS A 170 76.43 15.65 3.20
N CYS A 171 75.99 16.73 2.55
CA CYS A 171 75.67 16.94 1.11
C CYS A 171 76.90 16.70 0.19
N PRO A 172 76.84 16.70 -1.19
CA PRO A 172 75.95 17.45 -2.11
C PRO A 172 75.51 16.69 -3.43
N PRO A 173 74.81 17.34 -4.41
CA PRO A 173 73.85 16.72 -5.36
C PRO A 173 74.35 16.79 -6.85
N PRO A 174 73.54 16.93 -7.95
CA PRO A 174 72.15 16.52 -8.34
C PRO A 174 72.11 15.75 -9.70
N SER A 175 70.92 15.44 -10.25
CA SER A 175 70.45 15.84 -11.61
C SER A 175 69.62 14.81 -12.44
N THR A 176 68.48 15.32 -12.93
CA THR A 176 67.86 15.13 -14.27
C THR A 176 67.19 13.83 -14.77
N HIS A 177 66.06 14.08 -15.47
CA HIS A 177 65.47 13.39 -16.63
C HIS A 177 64.45 12.24 -16.45
N LEU A 178 63.18 12.59 -16.74
CA LEU A 178 62.19 11.78 -17.47
C LEU A 178 62.71 11.48 -18.90
N PRO A 179 62.32 10.35 -19.57
CA PRO A 179 60.98 10.25 -20.20
C PRO A 179 60.35 8.84 -20.41
N LEU A 180 59.10 8.89 -20.88
CA LEU A 180 58.14 7.89 -21.40
C LEU A 180 58.70 6.66 -22.15
N LEU A 181 57.96 5.53 -22.06
CA LEU A 181 57.72 4.59 -23.18
C LEU A 181 56.42 3.76 -22.97
N GLN A 182 55.87 3.28 -24.08
CA GLN A 182 54.47 2.88 -24.33
C GLN A 182 54.39 1.38 -24.75
N VAL A 183 53.15 0.86 -24.89
CA VAL A 183 52.70 -0.38 -25.62
C VAL A 183 52.84 -1.70 -24.77
N VAL A 184 51.89 -2.65 -24.65
CA VAL A 184 51.16 -3.49 -25.63
C VAL A 184 49.97 -4.25 -24.97
N LYS A 185 48.88 -4.51 -25.72
CA LYS A 185 47.75 -5.45 -25.42
C LYS A 185 47.99 -6.85 -25.99
N PRO A 186 47.26 -7.90 -25.54
CA PRO A 186 46.44 -8.64 -26.52
C PRO A 186 45.05 -9.11 -26.04
N LYS A 187 44.21 -9.46 -27.04
CA LYS A 187 42.83 -10.02 -26.99
C LYS A 187 42.81 -11.49 -27.48
N LYS A 188 41.86 -12.32 -26.98
CA LYS A 188 40.88 -13.22 -27.70
C LYS A 188 40.40 -14.34 -26.73
N ARG A 189 39.10 -14.42 -26.33
CA ARG A 189 37.88 -15.04 -26.92
C ARG A 189 37.82 -16.59 -26.97
N LYS A 190 36.81 -17.21 -26.30
CA LYS A 190 35.82 -18.18 -26.88
C LYS A 190 34.71 -18.62 -25.89
N ASN A 191 33.62 -19.15 -26.46
CA ASN A 191 32.23 -19.32 -25.97
C ASN A 191 31.89 -20.60 -25.15
N CYS A 192 30.67 -20.57 -24.57
CA CYS A 192 29.91 -21.46 -23.65
C CYS A 192 29.52 -22.89 -24.13
N PRO A 193 28.85 -23.70 -23.27
CA PRO A 193 27.37 -23.90 -23.38
C PRO A 193 26.65 -23.85 -22.00
N ALA A 194 25.48 -23.21 -21.83
CA ALA A 194 24.10 -23.64 -22.13
C ALA A 194 23.65 -24.87 -21.30
N ASP A 195 23.10 -24.61 -20.10
CA ASP A 195 22.25 -25.55 -19.35
C ASP A 195 20.88 -24.90 -19.15
N GLU A 196 19.89 -25.50 -19.80
CA GLU A 196 18.47 -25.16 -19.71
C GLU A 196 17.91 -25.70 -18.39
N ASN A 197 17.67 -24.79 -17.44
CA ASN A 197 16.52 -24.80 -16.52
C ASN A 197 16.50 -23.47 -15.77
N ASP A 198 16.23 -22.41 -16.53
CA ASP A 198 15.94 -21.08 -16.03
C ASP A 198 14.43 -20.99 -15.75
N SER A 199 14.00 -21.44 -14.57
CA SER A 199 12.76 -20.95 -13.99
C SER A 199 13.11 -19.72 -13.17
N GLY A 200 13.23 -18.59 -13.87
CA GLY A 200 13.50 -17.28 -13.30
C GLY A 200 12.43 -16.87 -12.30
N ILE A 201 12.79 -16.92 -11.02
CA ILE A 201 12.16 -16.13 -9.95
C ILE A 201 13.30 -15.37 -9.28
N GLU A 202 13.50 -14.12 -9.69
CA GLU A 202 14.21 -13.13 -8.90
C GLU A 202 13.39 -12.89 -7.62
N VAL A 203 13.87 -13.45 -6.52
CA VAL A 203 13.32 -13.18 -5.19
C VAL A 203 13.75 -11.77 -4.79
N TYR A 204 12.91 -10.78 -5.13
CA TYR A 204 12.95 -9.47 -4.47
C TYR A 204 12.55 -9.66 -3.01
N TYR A 205 13.50 -9.48 -2.10
CA TYR A 205 13.22 -9.37 -0.68
C TYR A 205 12.49 -8.04 -0.44
N ARG A 206 11.25 -8.12 0.03
CA ARG A 206 10.56 -7.01 0.68
C ARG A 206 10.86 -7.19 2.17
N GLU A 207 11.57 -6.23 2.75
CA GLU A 207 11.76 -6.15 4.19
C GLU A 207 10.38 -6.05 4.86
N GLU A 208 10.03 -7.06 5.65
CA GLU A 208 8.97 -6.97 6.66
C GLU A 208 9.71 -6.80 8.00
N ASP A 209 9.70 -5.57 8.50
CA ASP A 209 10.14 -5.24 9.86
C ASP A 209 9.14 -5.86 10.85
N ASP A 210 9.63 -6.79 11.68
CA ASP A 210 8.96 -7.26 12.89
C ASP A 210 9.62 -6.56 14.09
N ASP A 211 8.91 -5.60 14.69
CA ASP A 211 9.19 -5.10 16.03
C ASP A 211 8.59 -6.08 17.07
N GLN A 212 9.40 -6.59 18.00
CA GLN A 212 8.94 -7.19 19.25
C GLN A 212 9.38 -6.34 20.45
N GLU A 213 8.47 -6.25 21.40
CA GLU A 213 8.39 -5.34 22.54
C GLU A 213 9.39 -5.66 23.66
N GLU A 214 9.98 -4.63 24.29
CA GLU A 214 10.46 -4.66 25.67
C GLU A 214 9.68 -3.64 26.51
N GLU A 215 9.05 -4.10 27.60
CA GLU A 215 8.42 -3.25 28.62
C GLU A 215 9.47 -2.61 29.56
N VAL A 216 9.44 -1.29 29.77
CA VAL A 216 9.52 -0.65 31.12
C VAL A 216 8.86 0.75 31.15
N THR A 217 7.66 0.80 31.74
CA THR A 217 6.97 1.87 32.51
C THR A 217 6.86 3.35 32.07
N ARG A 218 5.58 3.80 32.11
CA ARG A 218 4.99 5.10 32.57
C ARG A 218 4.53 6.16 31.55
N LYS A 219 3.19 6.34 31.62
CA LYS A 219 2.30 7.51 31.39
C LYS A 219 1.82 7.78 29.95
N LYS A 220 0.53 7.45 29.78
CA LYS A 220 -0.33 7.60 28.59
C LYS A 220 -0.59 9.07 28.23
N SER A 221 -0.42 9.41 26.95
CA SER A 221 -1.20 10.44 26.23
C SER A 221 -1.50 9.94 24.81
N LYS A 222 -2.79 9.98 24.43
CA LYS A 222 -3.38 9.39 23.23
C LYS A 222 -3.26 10.33 22.02
N ILE A 223 -2.68 9.87 20.90
CA ILE A 223 -2.96 10.36 19.53
C ILE A 223 -2.95 9.16 18.57
N THR A 224 -3.87 9.27 17.62
CA THR A 224 -4.61 8.26 16.85
C THR A 224 -3.93 7.90 15.53
N LYS A 225 -3.95 6.61 15.13
CA LYS A 225 -3.63 6.15 13.77
C LYS A 225 -4.87 6.22 12.85
N PRO A 226 -4.69 6.56 11.55
CA PRO A 226 -5.74 6.52 10.54
C PRO A 226 -5.72 5.24 9.67
N GLY A 227 -6.91 4.71 9.34
CA GLY A 227 -7.25 4.38 7.95
C GLY A 227 -7.23 2.92 7.47
N GLU A 228 -7.85 1.97 8.18
CA GLU A 228 -8.38 0.73 7.58
C GLU A 228 -9.81 1.04 7.05
N ALA A 229 -10.18 0.56 5.86
CA ALA A 229 -11.55 0.73 5.37
C ALA A 229 -12.53 0.08 6.37
N PRO A 230 -13.69 0.71 6.65
CA PRO A 230 -14.52 0.32 7.79
C PRO A 230 -15.13 -1.05 7.50
N ARG A 231 -14.58 -2.07 8.16
CA ARG A 231 -15.34 -3.27 8.50
C ARG A 231 -16.56 -2.80 9.28
N LEU A 232 -17.70 -3.46 9.06
CA LEU A 232 -18.83 -3.48 9.99
C LEU A 232 -18.37 -4.13 11.30
N GLN A 233 -17.54 -3.41 12.04
CA GLN A 233 -17.24 -3.66 13.44
C GLN A 233 -17.87 -2.49 14.17
N VAL A 234 -19.03 -2.77 14.75
CA VAL A 234 -19.58 -1.96 15.82
C VAL A 234 -18.53 -2.01 16.93
N SER A 235 -17.79 -0.92 17.12
CA SER A 235 -16.90 -0.78 18.27
C SER A 235 -17.76 -0.75 19.52
N ILE A 236 -17.86 -1.92 20.16
CA ILE A 236 -18.23 -2.09 21.56
C ILE A 236 -17.20 -1.31 22.39
N GLY A 237 -17.61 -0.11 22.73
CA GLY A 237 -16.99 0.81 23.69
C GLY A 237 -18.09 1.51 24.48
N PHE A 238 -19.13 0.76 24.85
CA PHE A 238 -20.07 1.11 25.90
C PHE A 238 -20.30 -0.16 26.71
N THR A 239 -19.64 -0.22 27.87
CA THR A 239 -19.73 -1.30 28.84
C THR A 239 -21.11 -1.26 29.50
N TRP A 240 -21.90 -2.32 29.28
CA TRP A 240 -23.11 -2.59 30.05
C TRP A 240 -22.70 -3.36 31.31
N ASP A 241 -22.57 -2.67 32.44
CA ASP A 241 -23.05 -3.13 33.76
C ASP A 241 -22.82 -2.06 34.83
N GLU A 242 -23.85 -1.88 35.68
CA GLU A 242 -24.02 -0.99 36.84
C GLU A 242 -24.33 0.50 36.58
N ASP A 243 -25.59 0.78 36.23
CA ASP A 243 -26.47 1.60 37.10
C ASP A 243 -27.94 1.47 36.63
N MET A 244 -28.60 0.43 37.15
CA MET A 244 -30.06 0.33 37.17
C MET A 244 -30.60 1.14 38.37
N ASN A 245 -30.88 2.43 38.18
CA ASN A 245 -32.03 3.07 38.81
C ASN A 245 -32.24 4.52 38.32
N ALA A 246 -33.39 4.74 37.66
CA ALA A 246 -34.27 5.91 37.75
C ALA A 246 -34.87 6.33 36.39
N MET A 247 -36.12 5.90 36.21
CA MET A 247 -37.26 6.69 35.72
C MET A 247 -37.43 7.00 34.22
N ASP A 248 -38.48 6.33 33.72
CA ASP A 248 -39.57 6.77 32.84
C ASP A 248 -39.35 7.05 31.34
N VAL A 249 -39.92 6.11 30.58
CA VAL A 249 -40.29 6.15 29.17
C VAL A 249 -41.61 6.92 29.02
N PRO A 250 -41.82 7.67 27.92
CA PRO A 250 -42.93 7.27 27.06
C PRO A 250 -42.56 7.20 25.58
N VAL A 251 -43.01 6.07 25.03
CA VAL A 251 -43.11 5.65 23.65
C VAL A 251 -43.83 6.68 22.79
N LEU A 252 -43.33 6.94 21.58
CA LEU A 252 -44.19 7.40 20.48
C LEU A 252 -43.91 6.58 19.22
N ASN A 253 -44.90 5.77 18.86
CA ASN A 253 -44.91 4.92 17.69
C ASN A 253 -45.76 5.59 16.60
N GLN A 254 -45.13 5.79 15.44
CA GLN A 254 -45.59 5.75 14.04
C GLN A 254 -47.08 5.92 13.69
N LYS A 255 -47.38 6.80 12.72
CA LYS A 255 -47.87 6.53 11.34
C LYS A 255 -48.61 7.73 10.73
N GLU A 256 -48.07 8.26 9.62
CA GLU A 256 -48.57 8.17 8.23
C GLU A 256 -49.64 9.22 7.90
N GLU A 257 -49.30 10.14 6.99
CA GLU A 257 -50.27 11.01 6.31
C GLU A 257 -50.11 10.90 4.80
N SER A 258 -51.20 10.52 4.13
CA SER A 258 -51.47 10.81 2.73
C SER A 258 -52.97 11.03 2.56
N SER A 259 -53.34 12.24 2.07
CA SER A 259 -54.46 12.65 1.18
C SER A 259 -55.88 12.04 1.37
N GLU A 260 -57.04 12.71 1.35
CA GLU A 260 -57.67 13.81 0.54
C GLU A 260 -58.94 14.31 1.32
N SER A 261 -59.32 15.60 1.29
CA SER A 261 -60.53 16.22 0.65
C SER A 261 -61.91 15.64 1.09
N GLU A 262 -63.01 16.31 1.47
CA GLU A 262 -63.56 17.69 1.38
C GLU A 262 -64.71 17.86 2.43
N GLU A 263 -64.84 19.11 2.93
CA GLU A 263 -65.96 19.90 3.50
C GLU A 263 -67.26 19.28 4.09
N GLU A 264 -67.60 19.62 5.35
CA GLU A 264 -68.69 20.56 5.73
C GLU A 264 -68.75 20.76 7.26
N GLU A 265 -69.09 21.98 7.70
CA GLU A 265 -68.87 22.57 9.03
C GLU A 265 -70.02 22.37 10.06
N GLU A 266 -69.67 22.75 11.32
CA GLU A 266 -70.49 23.08 12.50
C GLU A 266 -70.78 21.97 13.54
N ASP A 267 -70.56 22.13 14.86
CA ASP A 267 -69.77 23.06 15.67
C ASP A 267 -69.67 22.44 17.07
N SER A 268 -68.46 22.34 17.63
CA SER A 268 -68.22 22.00 19.06
C SER A 268 -66.83 22.49 19.45
N GLN A 269 -66.82 23.74 19.92
CA GLN A 269 -65.67 24.58 20.24
C GLN A 269 -64.53 23.89 21.02
N SER A 270 -63.41 23.66 20.34
CA SER A 270 -62.08 23.90 20.93
C SER A 270 -61.36 24.93 20.07
N LYS A 271 -61.23 26.16 20.59
CA LYS A 271 -60.59 27.28 19.89
C LYS A 271 -59.11 26.94 19.65
N MET A 272 -58.76 26.47 18.45
CA MET A 272 -57.39 26.60 17.95
C MET A 272 -57.06 28.10 17.97
N LYS A 273 -56.20 28.52 18.89
CA LYS A 273 -55.69 29.89 18.93
C LYS A 273 -55.09 30.19 17.56
N LYS A 274 -55.71 31.08 16.78
CA LYS A 274 -55.13 31.62 15.54
C LYS A 274 -53.76 32.20 15.90
N LYS A 275 -52.69 31.47 15.56
CA LYS A 275 -51.30 31.96 15.69
C LYS A 275 -51.25 33.35 15.09
N THR A 276 -50.74 34.30 15.86
CA THR A 276 -50.69 35.70 15.43
C THR A 276 -49.87 35.82 14.14
N LYS A 277 -50.16 36.80 13.28
CA LYS A 277 -49.45 36.98 11.99
C LYS A 277 -47.93 37.01 12.16
N LYS A 278 -47.45 37.61 13.26
CA LYS A 278 -46.03 37.65 13.65
C LYS A 278 -45.46 36.27 14.01
N GLU A 279 -46.23 35.42 14.68
CA GLU A 279 -45.80 34.08 15.09
C GLU A 279 -45.68 33.13 13.89
N LYS A 280 -46.62 33.20 12.94
CA LYS A 280 -46.54 32.48 11.67
C LYS A 280 -45.34 32.93 10.83
N GLU A 281 -45.05 34.23 10.83
CA GLU A 281 -43.91 34.79 10.11
C GLU A 281 -42.57 34.41 10.76
N LEU A 282 -42.51 34.37 12.09
CA LEU A 282 -41.35 33.88 12.83
C LEU A 282 -41.12 32.38 12.60
N GLU A 283 -42.19 31.59 12.53
CA GLU A 283 -42.12 30.15 12.21
C GLU A 283 -41.67 29.93 10.76
N LYS A 284 -42.16 30.74 9.81
CA LYS A 284 -41.69 30.73 8.42
C LYS A 284 -40.21 31.09 8.32
N GLN A 285 -39.76 32.13 9.02
CA GLN A 285 -38.34 32.52 9.08
C GLN A 285 -37.46 31.46 9.75
N LYS A 286 -37.97 30.75 10.77
CA LYS A 286 -37.25 29.63 11.39
C LYS A 286 -37.09 28.48 10.40
N LYS A 287 -38.17 28.10 9.70
CA LYS A 287 -38.14 27.07 8.64
C LYS A 287 -37.20 27.46 7.49
N GLU A 288 -37.22 28.73 7.07
CA GLU A 288 -36.32 29.25 6.03
C GLU A 288 -34.86 29.25 6.49
N LYS A 289 -34.58 29.59 7.75
CA LYS A 289 -33.23 29.50 8.32
C LYS A 289 -32.76 28.06 8.47
N GLU A 290 -33.65 27.12 8.81
CA GLU A 290 -33.34 25.69 8.83
C GLU A 290 -33.07 25.16 7.43
N LEU A 291 -33.87 25.53 6.43
CA LEU A 291 -33.63 25.20 5.02
C LEU A 291 -32.29 25.76 4.53
N CYS A 292 -32.00 27.03 4.80
CA CYS A 292 -30.73 27.67 4.44
C CYS A 292 -29.53 26.97 5.12
N LYS A 293 -29.67 26.50 6.37
CA LYS A 293 -28.64 25.70 7.05
C LYS A 293 -28.46 24.32 6.41
N ILE A 294 -29.55 23.65 6.05
CA ILE A 294 -29.52 22.35 5.38
C ILE A 294 -28.87 22.49 3.99
N GLU A 295 -29.23 23.52 3.22
CA GLU A 295 -28.62 23.85 1.93
C GLU A 295 -27.13 24.16 2.08
N ALA A 296 -26.75 25.01 3.03
CA ALA A 296 -25.34 25.33 3.30
C ALA A 296 -24.54 24.06 3.69
N ALA A 297 -25.15 23.15 4.45
CA ALA A 297 -24.52 21.89 4.83
C ALA A 297 -24.51 20.86 3.70
N LEU A 298 -25.46 20.89 2.75
CA LEU A 298 -25.45 20.06 1.53
C LEU A 298 -24.38 20.50 0.52
N MET A 299 -23.92 21.76 0.62
CA MET A 299 -22.84 22.30 -0.20
C MET A 299 -21.44 21.88 0.28
N ASP A 300 -21.32 21.24 1.44
CA ASP A 300 -20.05 20.72 1.97
C ASP A 300 -19.75 19.32 1.38
N PRO A 301 -18.71 19.16 0.55
CA PRO A 301 -18.33 17.88 -0.04
C PRO A 301 -17.88 16.82 0.99
N SER A 302 -17.62 17.21 2.24
CA SER A 302 -17.13 16.33 3.30
C SER A 302 -18.23 15.78 4.23
N ARG A 303 -19.48 16.19 4.01
CA ARG A 303 -20.62 15.78 4.84
C ARG A 303 -20.91 14.28 4.69
N GLN A 304 -21.04 13.58 5.81
CA GLN A 304 -21.54 12.20 5.84
C GLN A 304 -23.06 12.18 5.68
N PRO A 305 -23.61 11.21 4.93
CA PRO A 305 -25.05 11.06 4.73
C PRO A 305 -25.75 10.73 6.05
N GLN A 306 -26.86 11.41 6.35
CA GLN A 306 -27.62 11.22 7.60
C GLN A 306 -29.06 10.75 7.36
N SER A 307 -29.58 10.92 6.14
CA SER A 307 -30.92 10.47 5.74
C SER A 307 -30.83 9.45 4.59
N ALA A 308 -31.87 8.63 4.44
CA ALA A 308 -32.04 7.75 3.29
C ALA A 308 -31.99 8.53 1.95
N ASP A 309 -32.58 9.73 1.91
CA ASP A 309 -32.58 10.59 0.72
C ASP A 309 -31.18 11.09 0.35
N ASP A 310 -30.31 11.32 1.33
CA ASP A 310 -28.91 11.70 1.10
C ASP A 310 -28.16 10.54 0.43
N PHE A 311 -28.39 9.31 0.92
CA PHE A 311 -27.82 8.11 0.31
C PHE A 311 -28.34 7.86 -1.09
N ASP A 312 -29.65 8.01 -1.34
CA ASP A 312 -30.22 7.87 -2.68
C ASP A 312 -29.58 8.87 -3.66
N ARG A 313 -29.35 10.12 -3.24
CA ARG A 313 -28.65 11.12 -4.05
C ARG A 313 -27.20 10.72 -4.36
N LEU A 314 -26.46 10.23 -3.37
CA LEU A 314 -25.06 9.82 -3.52
C LEU A 314 -24.91 8.59 -4.41
N VAL A 315 -25.81 7.63 -4.26
CA VAL A 315 -25.85 6.43 -5.09
C VAL A 315 -26.21 6.78 -6.53
N LEU A 316 -27.10 7.74 -6.75
CA LEU A 316 -27.39 8.22 -8.11
C LEU A 316 -26.19 8.91 -8.76
N SER A 317 -25.36 9.63 -8.00
CA SER A 317 -24.14 10.25 -8.53
C SER A 317 -23.03 9.23 -8.80
N SER A 318 -22.96 8.15 -8.00
CA SER A 318 -21.92 7.13 -8.09
C SER A 318 -22.47 5.70 -7.90
N PRO A 319 -23.23 5.19 -8.89
CA PRO A 319 -24.00 3.96 -8.74
C PRO A 319 -23.16 2.69 -8.66
N ASN A 320 -21.92 2.72 -9.15
CA ASN A 320 -21.03 1.56 -9.13
C ASN A 320 -20.26 1.39 -7.80
N SER A 321 -20.32 2.36 -6.89
CA SER A 321 -19.54 2.33 -5.66
C SER A 321 -20.17 1.40 -4.62
N SER A 322 -19.62 0.20 -4.42
CA SER A 322 -20.12 -0.74 -3.41
C SER A 322 -20.03 -0.17 -1.99
N ILE A 323 -19.00 0.62 -1.68
CA ILE A 323 -18.85 1.22 -0.34
C ILE A 323 -20.04 2.12 0.03
N LEU A 324 -20.59 2.89 -0.90
CA LEU A 324 -21.76 3.73 -0.64
C LEU A 324 -23.01 2.88 -0.41
N TRP A 325 -23.21 1.84 -1.23
CA TRP A 325 -24.29 0.88 -1.04
C TRP A 325 -24.18 0.16 0.31
N LEU A 326 -22.98 -0.22 0.73
CA LEU A 326 -22.71 -0.86 2.01
C LEU A 326 -22.97 0.07 3.19
N GLN A 327 -22.57 1.34 3.09
CA GLN A 327 -22.89 2.35 4.10
C GLN A 327 -24.40 2.57 4.20
N TYR A 328 -25.10 2.56 3.07
CA TYR A 328 -26.54 2.69 3.05
C TYR A 328 -27.25 1.48 3.66
N MET A 329 -26.78 0.26 3.38
CA MET A 329 -27.26 -0.94 4.08
C MET A 329 -26.99 -0.86 5.58
N ALA A 330 -25.81 -0.39 5.98
CA ALA A 330 -25.43 -0.23 7.38
C ALA A 330 -26.30 0.81 8.11
N PHE A 331 -26.71 1.88 7.43
CA PHE A 331 -27.63 2.88 7.97
C PHE A 331 -28.99 2.26 8.33
N HIS A 332 -29.59 1.47 7.42
CA HIS A 332 -30.83 0.75 7.73
C HIS A 332 -30.63 -0.33 8.80
N LEU A 333 -29.45 -0.94 8.87
CA LEU A 333 -29.14 -1.91 9.90
C LEU A 333 -29.05 -1.27 11.29
N GLN A 334 -28.47 -0.07 11.40
CA GLN A 334 -28.46 0.72 12.65
C GLN A 334 -29.87 1.11 13.09
N ALA A 335 -30.77 1.35 12.12
CA ALA A 335 -32.19 1.56 12.38
C ALA A 335 -32.98 0.27 12.66
N THR A 336 -32.32 -0.90 12.67
CA THR A 336 -32.93 -2.25 12.81
C THR A 336 -33.91 -2.63 11.69
N GLU A 337 -33.88 -1.91 10.57
CA GLU A 337 -34.75 -2.12 9.41
C GLU A 337 -34.12 -3.12 8.42
N ILE A 338 -34.04 -4.38 8.81
CA ILE A 338 -33.30 -5.42 8.08
C ILE A 338 -33.88 -5.65 6.66
N GLU A 339 -35.20 -5.60 6.50
CA GLU A 339 -35.85 -5.79 5.19
C GLU A 339 -35.54 -4.67 4.21
N LYS A 340 -35.47 -3.42 4.69
CA LYS A 340 -35.06 -2.29 3.86
C LYS A 340 -33.59 -2.41 3.48
N ALA A 341 -32.73 -2.86 4.40
CA ALA A 341 -31.33 -3.14 4.08
C ALA A 341 -31.20 -4.23 2.99
N ARG A 342 -32.00 -5.30 3.02
CA ARG A 342 -32.07 -6.30 1.95
C ARG A 342 -32.52 -5.69 0.62
N ALA A 343 -33.56 -4.86 0.65
CA ALA A 343 -34.05 -4.18 -0.56
C ALA A 343 -32.99 -3.25 -1.17
N VAL A 344 -32.20 -2.55 -0.34
CA VAL A 344 -31.06 -1.73 -0.79
C VAL A 344 -29.98 -2.60 -1.42
N ALA A 345 -29.65 -3.76 -0.83
CA ALA A 345 -28.67 -4.70 -1.40
C ALA A 345 -29.11 -5.24 -2.77
N GLU A 346 -30.37 -5.67 -2.89
CA GLU A 346 -30.95 -6.17 -4.14
C GLU A 346 -31.02 -5.06 -5.21
N ARG A 347 -31.26 -3.82 -4.78
CA ARG A 347 -31.15 -2.65 -5.67
C ARG A 347 -29.72 -2.44 -6.14
N ALA A 348 -28.73 -2.50 -5.24
CA ALA A 348 -27.32 -2.38 -5.55
C ALA A 348 -26.85 -3.42 -6.59
N LEU A 349 -27.26 -4.68 -6.44
CA LEU A 349 -26.89 -5.75 -7.39
C LEU A 349 -27.43 -5.52 -8.80
N LYS A 350 -28.59 -4.86 -8.91
CA LYS A 350 -29.22 -4.49 -10.19
C LYS A 350 -28.62 -3.23 -10.81
N THR A 351 -28.25 -2.24 -9.99
CA THR A 351 -27.74 -0.94 -10.45
C THR A 351 -26.26 -0.98 -10.81
N ILE A 352 -25.44 -1.68 -10.03
CA ILE A 352 -23.99 -1.78 -10.28
C ILE A 352 -23.76 -2.45 -11.64
N CYS A 353 -22.86 -1.88 -12.43
CA CYS A 353 -22.49 -2.43 -13.73
C CYS A 353 -21.92 -3.86 -13.60
N PHE A 354 -22.33 -4.76 -14.49
CA PHE A 354 -21.83 -6.15 -14.51
C PHE A 354 -20.32 -6.26 -14.73
N ARG A 355 -19.67 -5.23 -15.30
CA ARG A 355 -18.21 -5.19 -15.50
C ARG A 355 -17.45 -5.02 -14.17
N GLU A 356 -18.08 -4.45 -13.16
CA GLU A 356 -17.48 -4.22 -11.85
C GLU A 356 -17.77 -5.41 -10.93
N GLU A 357 -17.21 -6.56 -11.27
CA GLU A 357 -17.42 -7.83 -10.55
C GLU A 357 -17.02 -7.75 -9.08
N GLN A 358 -15.94 -7.01 -8.76
CA GLN A 358 -15.48 -6.86 -7.38
C GLN A 358 -16.46 -6.05 -6.53
N GLU A 359 -17.05 -5.00 -7.10
CA GLU A 359 -18.06 -4.17 -6.40
C GLU A 359 -19.33 -4.99 -6.16
N LYS A 360 -19.78 -5.79 -7.14
CA LYS A 360 -20.89 -6.73 -6.95
C LYS A 360 -20.57 -7.79 -5.90
N LEU A 361 -19.37 -8.36 -5.93
CA LEU A 361 -18.95 -9.36 -4.95
C LEU A 361 -18.99 -8.77 -3.52
N ASN A 362 -18.54 -7.54 -3.32
CA ASN A 362 -18.62 -6.88 -2.02
C ASN A 362 -20.08 -6.78 -1.51
N VAL A 363 -21.03 -6.43 -2.39
CA VAL A 363 -22.46 -6.39 -2.05
C VAL A 363 -22.99 -7.78 -1.73
N TRP A 364 -22.64 -8.82 -2.51
CA TRP A 364 -23.02 -10.21 -2.20
C TRP A 364 -22.48 -10.67 -0.84
N VAL A 365 -21.23 -10.37 -0.52
CA VAL A 365 -20.61 -10.70 0.76
C VAL A 365 -21.33 -10.00 1.91
N ALA A 366 -21.73 -8.74 1.73
CA ALA A 366 -22.53 -8.03 2.74
C ALA A 366 -23.93 -8.60 2.90
N LEU A 367 -24.57 -9.03 1.81
CA LEU A 367 -25.86 -9.71 1.87
C LEU A 367 -25.74 -11.05 2.61
N LEU A 368 -24.69 -11.83 2.34
CA LEU A 368 -24.39 -13.07 3.09
C LEU A 368 -24.15 -12.80 4.58
N ASN A 369 -23.41 -11.75 4.93
CA ASN A 369 -23.20 -11.34 6.32
C ASN A 369 -24.53 -10.97 7.00
N LEU A 370 -25.38 -10.21 6.31
CA LEU A 370 -26.68 -9.81 6.81
C LEU A 370 -27.58 -11.03 7.07
N GLU A 371 -27.65 -11.98 6.14
CA GLU A 371 -28.44 -13.21 6.34
C GLU A 371 -27.83 -14.14 7.40
N ASN A 372 -26.51 -14.21 7.53
CA ASN A 372 -25.88 -15.05 8.57
C ASN A 372 -26.15 -14.53 10.00
N MET A 373 -26.24 -13.21 10.16
CA MET A 373 -26.48 -12.56 11.44
C MET A 373 -27.97 -12.42 11.79
N TYR A 374 -28.82 -12.08 10.82
CA TYR A 374 -30.23 -11.72 11.06
C TYR A 374 -31.24 -12.54 10.25
N GLY A 375 -30.77 -13.43 9.38
CA GLY A 375 -31.61 -14.32 8.58
C GLY A 375 -31.70 -15.73 9.16
N THR A 376 -32.24 -16.64 8.35
CA THR A 376 -32.25 -18.09 8.60
C THR A 376 -31.24 -18.80 7.71
N GLU A 377 -30.85 -20.02 8.08
CA GLU A 377 -29.93 -20.85 7.29
C GLU A 377 -30.45 -21.08 5.86
N GLU A 378 -31.76 -21.25 5.68
CA GLU A 378 -32.37 -21.39 4.35
C GLU A 378 -32.23 -20.12 3.51
N THR A 379 -32.45 -18.94 4.09
CA THR A 379 -32.29 -17.67 3.38
C THR A 379 -30.83 -17.45 3.00
N LEU A 380 -29.89 -17.75 3.91
CA LEU A 380 -28.46 -17.69 3.64
C LEU A 380 -28.05 -18.61 2.49
N MET A 381 -28.52 -19.86 2.50
CA MET A 381 -28.24 -20.82 1.43
C MET A 381 -28.82 -20.38 0.09
N LYS A 382 -30.03 -19.82 0.05
CA LYS A 382 -30.60 -19.23 -1.18
C LYS A 382 -29.78 -18.06 -1.70
N VAL A 383 -29.29 -17.17 -0.81
CA VAL A 383 -28.38 -16.08 -1.23
C VAL A 383 -27.06 -16.64 -1.74
N PHE A 384 -26.51 -17.66 -1.07
CA PHE A 384 -25.26 -18.29 -1.45
C PHE A 384 -25.33 -18.97 -2.82
N GLU A 385 -26.38 -19.75 -3.08
CA GLU A 385 -26.60 -20.39 -4.38
C GLU A 385 -26.73 -19.35 -5.50
N ARG A 386 -27.46 -18.25 -5.25
CA ARG A 386 -27.52 -17.12 -6.19
C ARG A 386 -26.14 -16.49 -6.39
N ALA A 387 -25.40 -16.21 -5.32
CA ALA A 387 -24.08 -15.58 -5.41
C ALA A 387 -23.07 -16.43 -6.20
N VAL A 388 -23.13 -17.76 -6.08
CA VAL A 388 -22.28 -18.70 -6.84
C VAL A 388 -22.64 -18.74 -8.33
N GLN A 389 -23.87 -18.42 -8.71
CA GLN A 389 -24.29 -18.35 -10.11
C GLN A 389 -23.80 -17.09 -10.81
N TYR A 390 -23.76 -15.95 -10.10
CA TYR A 390 -23.42 -14.65 -10.66
C TYR A 390 -21.93 -14.26 -10.53
N ASN A 391 -21.18 -14.87 -9.62
CA ASN A 391 -19.78 -14.54 -9.37
C ASN A 391 -18.89 -15.79 -9.44
N GLU A 392 -17.58 -15.57 -9.42
CA GLU A 392 -16.57 -16.62 -9.30
C GLU A 392 -16.82 -17.52 -8.09
N PRO A 393 -17.18 -18.82 -8.29
CA PRO A 393 -17.60 -19.70 -7.21
C PRO A 393 -16.60 -19.77 -6.07
N LEU A 394 -15.30 -19.94 -6.40
CA LEU A 394 -14.24 -20.10 -5.41
C LEU A 394 -14.20 -18.93 -4.42
N LYS A 395 -14.34 -17.69 -4.89
CA LYS A 395 -14.30 -16.49 -4.04
C LYS A 395 -15.51 -16.44 -3.10
N VAL A 396 -16.70 -16.76 -3.61
CA VAL A 396 -17.93 -16.79 -2.80
C VAL A 396 -17.85 -17.84 -1.69
N PHE A 397 -17.37 -19.05 -2.01
CA PHE A 397 -17.12 -20.10 -1.03
C PHE A 397 -16.12 -19.65 0.04
N GLN A 398 -14.99 -19.05 -0.37
CA GLN A 398 -13.98 -18.53 0.56
C GLN A 398 -14.56 -17.48 1.52
N HIS A 399 -15.33 -16.52 1.00
CA HIS A 399 -15.97 -15.51 1.84
C HIS A 399 -16.97 -16.14 2.80
N LEU A 400 -17.82 -17.08 2.37
CA LEU A 400 -18.76 -17.73 3.27
C LEU A 400 -18.05 -18.52 4.39
N CYS A 401 -16.93 -19.18 4.10
CA CYS A 401 -16.08 -19.79 5.13
C CYS A 401 -15.57 -18.76 6.14
N ASP A 402 -15.09 -17.60 5.68
CA ASP A 402 -14.63 -16.52 6.54
C ASP A 402 -15.78 -15.97 7.42
N ILE A 403 -16.99 -15.85 6.85
CA ILE A 403 -18.20 -15.44 7.56
C ILE A 403 -18.55 -16.44 8.67
N TYR A 404 -18.57 -17.74 8.37
CA TYR A 404 -18.85 -18.76 9.38
C TYR A 404 -17.78 -18.84 10.46
N ALA A 405 -16.51 -18.65 10.10
CA ALA A 405 -15.41 -18.58 11.07
C ALA A 405 -15.58 -17.38 12.03
N ASN A 406 -15.99 -16.22 11.51
CA ASN A 406 -16.24 -15.02 12.32
C ASN A 406 -17.50 -15.13 13.19
N SER A 407 -18.51 -15.89 12.74
CA SER A 407 -19.72 -16.16 13.54
C SER A 407 -19.63 -17.40 14.43
N GLU A 408 -18.44 -17.98 14.58
CA GLU A 408 -18.17 -19.16 15.42
C GLU A 408 -19.00 -20.42 15.06
N LYS A 409 -19.51 -20.50 13.81
CA LYS A 409 -20.30 -21.64 13.31
C LYS A 409 -19.38 -22.68 12.68
N TYR A 410 -18.52 -23.30 13.51
CA TYR A 410 -17.41 -24.14 13.05
C TYR A 410 -17.83 -25.40 12.28
N LYS A 411 -18.92 -26.06 12.70
CA LYS A 411 -19.43 -27.28 12.03
C LYS A 411 -19.86 -27.01 10.59
N GLN A 412 -20.64 -25.95 10.38
CA GLN A 412 -21.09 -25.52 9.04
C GLN A 412 -19.92 -25.07 8.18
N ALA A 413 -18.94 -24.35 8.76
CA ALA A 413 -17.72 -24.00 8.04
C ALA A 413 -16.94 -25.25 7.59
N GLU A 414 -16.83 -26.28 8.43
CA GLU A 414 -16.14 -27.51 8.08
C GLU A 414 -16.84 -28.27 6.93
N GLU A 415 -18.16 -28.40 6.99
CA GLU A 415 -18.97 -28.98 5.90
C GLU A 415 -18.79 -28.21 4.58
N LEU A 416 -18.72 -26.88 4.66
CA LEU A 416 -18.48 -26.03 3.51
C LEU A 416 -17.06 -26.25 2.95
N TYR A 417 -16.04 -26.33 3.80
CA TYR A 417 -14.67 -26.66 3.38
C TYR A 417 -14.58 -28.05 2.74
N HIS A 418 -15.27 -29.06 3.26
CA HIS A 418 -15.37 -30.38 2.62
C HIS A 418 -16.01 -30.30 1.23
N THR A 419 -17.04 -29.48 1.07
CA THR A 419 -17.67 -29.23 -0.23
C THR A 419 -16.71 -28.52 -1.19
N MET A 420 -15.96 -27.52 -0.70
CA MET A 420 -14.91 -26.85 -1.47
C MET A 420 -13.82 -27.81 -1.93
N LEU A 421 -13.33 -28.69 -1.06
CA LEU A 421 -12.30 -29.67 -1.42
C LEU A 421 -12.78 -30.68 -2.47
N LYS A 422 -14.07 -31.02 -2.49
CA LYS A 422 -14.65 -31.88 -3.53
C LYS A 422 -14.70 -31.16 -4.89
N ARG A 423 -15.07 -29.88 -4.92
CA ARG A 423 -15.21 -29.10 -6.16
C ARG A 423 -13.89 -28.54 -6.70
N PHE A 424 -12.99 -28.11 -5.81
CA PHE A 424 -11.76 -27.37 -6.13
C PHE A 424 -10.50 -28.10 -5.64
N ARG A 425 -10.44 -29.43 -5.80
CA ARG A 425 -9.35 -30.27 -5.28
C ARG A 425 -7.94 -29.91 -5.78
N GLN A 426 -7.84 -29.31 -6.98
CA GLN A 426 -6.57 -28.94 -7.59
C GLN A 426 -6.04 -27.58 -7.13
N GLU A 427 -6.85 -26.80 -6.44
CA GLU A 427 -6.52 -25.44 -6.05
C GLU A 427 -5.81 -25.45 -4.68
N LYS A 428 -4.50 -25.18 -4.66
CA LYS A 428 -3.70 -25.18 -3.42
C LYS A 428 -4.20 -24.18 -2.38
N SER A 429 -4.78 -23.05 -2.79
CA SER A 429 -5.27 -22.02 -1.86
C SER A 429 -6.41 -22.54 -0.96
N VAL A 430 -7.23 -23.47 -1.45
CA VAL A 430 -8.33 -24.08 -0.67
C VAL A 430 -7.78 -24.95 0.47
N TRP A 431 -6.77 -25.77 0.18
CA TRP A 431 -6.12 -26.61 1.20
C TRP A 431 -5.47 -25.78 2.29
N LEU A 432 -4.78 -24.69 1.91
CA LEU A 432 -4.14 -23.79 2.86
C LEU A 432 -5.15 -23.03 3.73
N LYS A 433 -6.26 -22.56 3.14
CA LYS A 433 -7.33 -21.91 3.91
C LYS A 433 -7.97 -22.87 4.91
N TYR A 434 -8.30 -24.10 4.50
CA TYR A 434 -8.86 -25.09 5.42
C TYR A 434 -7.87 -25.50 6.51
N ALA A 435 -6.58 -25.67 6.19
CA ALA A 435 -5.54 -25.92 7.18
C ALA A 435 -5.44 -24.76 8.19
N SER A 436 -5.46 -23.51 7.72
CA SER A 436 -5.44 -22.34 8.60
C SER A 436 -6.66 -22.28 9.52
N PHE A 437 -7.82 -22.74 9.05
CA PHE A 437 -9.06 -22.82 9.82
C PHE A 437 -8.99 -23.91 10.91
N LEU A 438 -8.52 -25.11 10.56
CA LEU A 438 -8.36 -26.21 11.52
C LEU A 438 -7.33 -25.88 12.61
N LEU A 439 -6.19 -25.29 12.24
CA LEU A 439 -5.16 -24.89 13.19
C LEU A 439 -5.64 -23.79 14.13
N LYS A 440 -6.42 -22.81 13.65
CA LYS A 440 -7.03 -21.80 14.52
C LYS A 440 -8.01 -22.38 15.55
N GLN A 441 -8.59 -23.55 15.27
CA GLN A 441 -9.41 -24.28 16.23
C GLN A 441 -8.61 -25.20 17.17
N GLY A 442 -7.29 -25.29 16.99
CA GLY A 442 -6.43 -26.22 17.74
C GLY A 442 -6.49 -27.67 17.26
N GLN A 443 -7.06 -27.95 16.08
CA GLN A 443 -7.12 -29.30 15.53
C GLN A 443 -5.86 -29.62 14.70
N THR A 444 -4.74 -29.86 15.37
CA THR A 444 -3.44 -30.14 14.72
C THR A 444 -3.44 -31.50 14.00
N GLU A 445 -3.94 -32.56 14.65
CA GLU A 445 -4.04 -33.89 14.03
C GLU A 445 -4.88 -33.91 12.74
N ALA A 446 -6.00 -33.18 12.73
CA ALA A 446 -6.86 -33.07 11.55
C ALA A 446 -6.12 -32.36 10.41
N THR A 447 -5.29 -31.36 10.75
CA THR A 447 -4.43 -30.66 9.79
C THR A 447 -3.37 -31.58 9.19
N HIS A 448 -2.78 -32.48 9.97
CA HIS A 448 -1.79 -33.44 9.46
C HIS A 448 -2.43 -34.41 8.46
N ARG A 449 -3.61 -34.97 8.79
CA ARG A 449 -4.40 -35.81 7.85
C ARG A 449 -4.79 -35.02 6.60
N LEU A 450 -5.08 -33.73 6.76
CA LEU A 450 -5.41 -32.85 5.64
C LEU A 450 -4.21 -32.66 4.70
N LEU A 451 -3.00 -32.47 5.23
CA LEU A 451 -1.78 -32.35 4.44
C LEU A 451 -1.54 -33.61 3.58
N GLU A 452 -1.65 -34.80 4.17
CA GLU A 452 -1.52 -36.06 3.43
C GLU A 452 -2.53 -36.18 2.29
N ARG A 453 -3.77 -35.73 2.53
CA ARG A 453 -4.83 -35.72 1.53
C ARG A 453 -4.55 -34.68 0.43
N ALA A 454 -4.01 -33.52 0.78
CA ALA A 454 -3.62 -32.47 -0.16
C ALA A 454 -2.53 -32.98 -1.12
N LEU A 455 -1.51 -33.65 -0.60
CA LEU A 455 -0.43 -34.22 -1.42
C LEU A 455 -0.91 -35.29 -2.40
N LYS A 456 -1.96 -36.06 -2.04
CA LYS A 456 -2.59 -37.03 -2.95
C LYS A 456 -3.42 -36.34 -4.05
N ALA A 457 -3.97 -35.17 -3.79
CA ALA A 457 -4.85 -34.46 -4.72
C ALA A 457 -4.12 -33.50 -5.66
N LEU A 458 -3.01 -32.90 -5.19
CA LEU A 458 -2.26 -31.86 -5.90
C LEU A 458 -1.11 -32.44 -6.76
N PRO A 459 -0.69 -31.72 -7.82
CA PRO A 459 0.46 -32.12 -8.63
C PRO A 459 1.77 -32.12 -7.85
N ILE A 460 2.69 -33.05 -8.19
CA ILE A 460 4.00 -33.21 -7.51
C ILE A 460 4.83 -31.93 -7.50
N LYS A 461 4.72 -31.09 -8.54
CA LYS A 461 5.44 -29.81 -8.64
C LYS A 461 5.08 -28.84 -7.50
N GLU A 462 3.85 -28.93 -6.99
CA GLU A 462 3.34 -28.04 -5.95
C GLU A 462 3.54 -28.61 -4.53
N HIS A 463 3.93 -29.88 -4.40
CA HIS A 463 4.04 -30.55 -3.10
C HIS A 463 4.99 -29.81 -2.16
N VAL A 464 6.15 -29.42 -2.66
CA VAL A 464 7.18 -28.70 -1.89
C VAL A 464 6.65 -27.36 -1.37
N ASP A 465 5.98 -26.60 -2.23
CA ASP A 465 5.41 -25.30 -1.87
C ASP A 465 4.29 -25.46 -0.84
N VAL A 466 3.42 -26.46 -1.01
CA VAL A 466 2.32 -26.76 -0.09
C VAL A 466 2.85 -27.17 1.27
N ILE A 467 3.82 -28.09 1.34
CA ILE A 467 4.42 -28.52 2.60
C ILE A 467 5.07 -27.33 3.33
N SER A 468 5.82 -26.49 2.61
CA SER A 468 6.42 -25.28 3.19
C SER A 468 5.36 -24.32 3.77
N ARG A 469 4.23 -24.15 3.08
CA ARG A 469 3.13 -23.30 3.55
C ARG A 469 2.38 -23.90 4.73
N PHE A 470 2.17 -25.23 4.76
CA PHE A 470 1.61 -25.92 5.92
C PHE A 470 2.52 -25.79 7.14
N ALA A 471 3.82 -26.00 6.98
CA ALA A 471 4.78 -25.82 8.07
C ALA A 471 4.80 -24.38 8.59
N GLN A 472 4.73 -23.37 7.72
CA GLN A 472 4.56 -21.95 8.13
C GLN A 472 3.30 -21.73 8.97
N LEU A 473 2.19 -22.39 8.63
CA LEU A 473 0.93 -22.25 9.37
C LEU A 473 1.00 -22.95 10.73
N GLU A 474 1.61 -24.14 10.80
CA GLU A 474 1.79 -24.88 12.05
C GLU A 474 2.72 -24.14 13.01
N PHE A 475 3.78 -23.48 12.53
CA PHE A 475 4.60 -22.62 13.38
C PHE A 475 3.82 -21.44 13.99
N ARG A 476 2.81 -20.93 13.28
CA ARG A 476 2.02 -19.76 13.73
C ARG A 476 0.90 -20.13 14.69
N PHE A 477 0.27 -21.28 14.51
CA PHE A 477 -0.99 -21.62 15.17
C PHE A 477 -1.04 -23.02 15.79
N GLY A 478 -0.02 -23.85 15.56
CA GLY A 478 -0.01 -25.26 15.99
C GLY A 478 1.33 -25.65 16.61
N ASP A 479 1.80 -26.84 16.24
CA ASP A 479 2.94 -27.49 16.88
C ASP A 479 4.27 -27.12 16.18
N PRO A 480 5.16 -26.34 16.81
CA PRO A 480 6.41 -25.92 16.18
C PRO A 480 7.37 -27.08 15.92
N GLU A 481 7.33 -28.14 16.74
CA GLU A 481 8.17 -29.32 16.56
C GLU A 481 7.79 -30.11 15.31
N HIS A 482 6.50 -30.27 15.05
CA HIS A 482 6.02 -30.92 13.84
C HIS A 482 6.36 -30.08 12.61
N ALA A 483 6.19 -28.76 12.70
CA ALA A 483 6.58 -27.85 11.63
C ALA A 483 8.09 -27.94 11.32
N LYS A 484 8.97 -28.05 12.34
CA LYS A 484 10.40 -28.35 12.16
C LYS A 484 10.59 -29.67 11.43
N ALA A 485 9.91 -30.73 11.85
CA ALA A 485 10.00 -32.04 11.20
C ALA A 485 9.59 -32.01 9.72
N LEU A 486 8.56 -31.22 9.36
CA LEU A 486 8.14 -31.01 7.97
C LEU A 486 9.23 -30.31 7.14
N PHE A 487 9.85 -29.26 7.67
CA PHE A 487 10.96 -28.60 6.98
C PHE A 487 12.17 -29.53 6.84
N GLU A 488 12.54 -30.25 7.90
CA GLU A 488 13.65 -31.22 7.87
C GLU A 488 13.43 -32.34 6.86
N SER A 489 12.22 -32.89 6.82
CA SER A 489 11.81 -33.89 5.82
C SER A 489 11.90 -33.35 4.40
N THR A 490 11.44 -32.11 4.20
CA THR A 490 11.47 -31.45 2.89
C THR A 490 12.90 -31.14 2.44
N LEU A 491 13.75 -30.67 3.35
CA LEU A 491 15.15 -30.33 3.07
C LEU A 491 16.04 -31.57 2.88
N SER A 492 15.72 -32.67 3.56
CA SER A 492 16.36 -33.97 3.32
C SER A 492 16.05 -34.50 1.93
N SER A 493 14.81 -34.31 1.47
CA SER A 493 14.36 -34.72 0.13
C SER A 493 14.89 -33.79 -0.98
N TYR A 494 14.96 -32.48 -0.70
CA TYR A 494 15.33 -31.44 -1.67
C TYR A 494 16.42 -30.49 -1.14
N PRO A 495 17.66 -30.97 -0.90
CA PRO A 495 18.69 -30.17 -0.23
C PRO A 495 19.16 -28.95 -1.04
N LYS A 496 18.98 -28.93 -2.36
CA LYS A 496 19.39 -27.82 -3.25
C LYS A 496 18.37 -26.68 -3.36
N ARG A 497 17.17 -26.84 -2.79
CA ARG A 497 16.08 -25.83 -2.79
C ARG A 497 16.37 -24.73 -1.76
N THR A 498 17.01 -23.65 -2.22
CA THR A 498 17.48 -22.54 -1.36
C THR A 498 16.38 -21.62 -0.82
N ASP A 499 15.25 -21.58 -1.52
CA ASP A 499 13.99 -20.97 -1.11
C ASP A 499 13.52 -21.53 0.24
N ILE A 500 13.48 -22.86 0.38
CA ILE A 500 12.99 -23.52 1.60
C ILE A 500 13.95 -23.29 2.77
N TRP A 501 15.26 -23.37 2.52
CA TRP A 501 16.28 -23.04 3.53
C TRP A 501 16.11 -21.62 4.06
N SER A 502 15.84 -20.66 3.18
CA SER A 502 15.65 -19.26 3.58
C SER A 502 14.43 -19.11 4.49
N ILE A 503 13.28 -19.68 4.08
CA ILE A 503 12.04 -19.66 4.87
C ILE A 503 12.27 -20.34 6.24
N TYR A 504 12.91 -21.51 6.26
CA TYR A 504 13.15 -22.24 7.49
C TYR A 504 14.05 -21.46 8.44
N MET A 505 15.14 -20.86 7.94
CA MET A 505 15.99 -20.00 8.75
C MET A 505 15.26 -18.76 9.27
N ASP A 506 14.40 -18.12 8.46
CA ASP A 506 13.65 -16.94 8.89
C ASP A 506 12.71 -17.28 10.05
N ILE A 507 12.04 -18.43 9.99
CA ILE A 507 11.19 -18.92 11.07
C ILE A 507 12.02 -19.24 12.32
N MET A 508 13.17 -19.89 12.15
CA MET A 508 14.04 -20.28 13.27
C MET A 508 14.74 -19.09 13.90
N ILE A 509 15.02 -18.03 13.16
CA ILE A 509 15.50 -16.76 13.74
C ILE A 509 14.41 -16.13 14.63
N LYS A 510 13.13 -16.26 14.26
CA LYS A 510 12.01 -15.70 15.02
C LYS A 510 11.63 -16.52 16.25
N HIS A 511 11.66 -17.85 16.16
CA HIS A 511 11.10 -18.75 17.19
C HIS A 511 12.09 -19.78 17.75
N GLY A 512 13.27 -19.93 17.14
CA GLY A 512 14.27 -20.93 17.49
C GLY A 512 15.30 -20.42 18.49
N SER A 513 16.03 -21.37 19.08
CA SER A 513 17.18 -21.05 19.92
C SER A 513 18.40 -20.68 19.06
N GLN A 514 19.31 -19.86 19.60
CA GLN A 514 20.54 -19.48 18.88
C GLN A 514 21.36 -20.69 18.41
N LYS A 515 21.34 -21.79 19.16
CA LYS A 515 22.02 -23.03 18.79
C LYS A 515 21.39 -23.64 17.53
N GLU A 516 20.08 -23.82 17.52
CA GLU A 516 19.37 -24.37 16.36
C GLU A 516 19.55 -23.49 15.11
N VAL A 517 19.54 -22.17 15.28
CA VAL A 517 19.78 -21.24 14.16
C VAL A 517 21.18 -21.43 13.59
N ARG A 518 22.21 -21.51 14.46
CA ARG A 518 23.60 -21.78 14.05
C ARG A 518 23.74 -23.13 13.37
N ASP A 519 23.14 -24.18 13.92
CA ASP A 519 23.17 -25.53 13.35
C ASP A 519 22.59 -25.54 11.93
N ILE A 520 21.51 -24.79 11.69
CA ILE A 520 20.91 -24.64 10.36
C ILE A 520 21.85 -23.89 9.41
N PHE A 521 22.46 -22.78 9.85
CA PHE A 521 23.45 -22.06 9.05
C PHE A 521 24.66 -22.93 8.70
N GLU A 522 25.19 -23.68 9.68
CA GLU A 522 26.30 -24.62 9.50
C GLU A 522 25.95 -25.72 8.47
N ARG A 523 24.73 -26.26 8.54
CA ARG A 523 24.26 -27.23 7.53
C ARG A 523 24.22 -26.62 6.15
N VAL A 524 23.71 -25.38 6.00
CA VAL A 524 23.63 -24.68 4.71
C VAL A 524 25.02 -24.42 4.11
N ILE A 525 26.01 -24.03 4.91
CA ILE A 525 27.37 -23.76 4.42
C ILE A 525 28.11 -25.02 3.96
N HIS A 526 27.74 -26.18 4.49
CA HIS A 526 28.29 -27.47 4.05
C HIS A 526 27.58 -28.04 2.80
N LEU A 527 26.49 -27.41 2.34
CA LEU A 527 25.86 -27.80 1.08
C LEU A 527 26.65 -27.33 -0.13
N SER A 528 26.72 -28.19 -1.14
CA SER A 528 27.33 -27.87 -2.44
C SER A 528 26.39 -27.02 -3.32
N LEU A 529 26.25 -25.74 -2.99
CA LEU A 529 25.43 -24.80 -3.76
C LEU A 529 26.28 -23.93 -4.70
N ALA A 530 25.61 -23.22 -5.62
CA ALA A 530 26.27 -22.29 -6.54
C ALA A 530 26.85 -21.07 -5.77
N PRO A 531 27.99 -20.49 -6.20
CA PRO A 531 28.67 -19.42 -5.47
C PRO A 531 27.80 -18.19 -5.16
N LYS A 532 26.89 -17.83 -6.08
CA LYS A 532 25.93 -16.72 -5.87
C LYS A 532 24.99 -16.97 -4.68
N LYS A 533 24.50 -18.21 -4.55
CA LYS A 533 23.58 -18.63 -3.49
C LYS A 533 24.33 -18.79 -2.16
N MET A 534 25.54 -19.33 -2.20
CA MET A 534 26.39 -19.42 -1.00
C MET A 534 26.79 -18.05 -0.47
N LYS A 535 27.14 -17.12 -1.35
CA LYS A 535 27.40 -15.73 -0.96
C LYS A 535 26.20 -15.10 -0.23
N PHE A 536 24.98 -15.39 -0.69
CA PHE A 536 23.76 -14.92 -0.02
C PHE A 536 23.64 -15.50 1.41
N PHE A 537 23.85 -16.80 1.59
CA PHE A 537 23.78 -17.43 2.91
C PHE A 537 24.92 -17.01 3.85
N PHE A 538 26.16 -16.87 3.34
CA PHE A 538 27.27 -16.34 4.13
C PHE A 538 27.02 -14.89 4.57
N LYS A 539 26.43 -14.06 3.69
CA LYS A 539 26.03 -12.70 4.06
C LYS A 539 24.99 -12.72 5.17
N ARG A 540 23.92 -13.49 5.01
CA ARG A 540 22.88 -13.65 6.05
C ARG A 540 23.44 -14.17 7.38
N TYR A 541 24.35 -15.14 7.34
CA TYR A 541 24.92 -15.71 8.55
C TYR A 541 25.80 -14.68 9.28
N LEU A 542 26.58 -13.90 8.53
CA LEU A 542 27.36 -12.79 9.07
C LEU A 542 26.44 -11.72 9.67
N ASP A 543 25.38 -11.31 8.95
CA ASP A 543 24.41 -10.32 9.44
C ASP A 543 23.70 -10.81 10.74
N TYR A 544 23.50 -12.13 10.88
CA TYR A 544 22.95 -12.74 12.10
C TYR A 544 23.95 -12.73 13.26
N GLU A 545 25.18 -13.19 13.04
CA GLU A 545 26.23 -13.22 14.08
C GLU A 545 26.69 -11.82 14.49
N GLU A 546 26.60 -10.81 13.62
CA GLU A 546 26.84 -9.41 14.01
C GLU A 546 25.78 -8.88 14.98
N LYS A 547 24.54 -9.37 14.88
CA LYS A 547 23.43 -8.97 15.76
C LYS A 547 23.39 -9.76 17.07
N PHE A 548 23.63 -11.07 17.01
CA PHE A 548 23.36 -12.00 18.12
C PHE A 548 24.59 -12.78 18.61
N GLY A 549 25.74 -12.63 17.93
CA GLY A 549 26.94 -13.43 18.13
C GLY A 549 28.07 -12.74 18.89
N THR A 550 29.22 -13.40 18.90
CA THR A 550 30.48 -12.89 19.46
C THR A 550 31.45 -12.53 18.34
N THR A 551 32.48 -11.74 18.65
CA THR A 551 33.53 -11.41 17.68
C THR A 551 34.23 -12.66 17.14
N GLU A 552 34.33 -13.71 17.96
CA GLU A 552 34.89 -15.01 17.57
C GLU A 552 34.01 -15.78 16.59
N SER A 553 32.68 -15.80 16.79
CA SER A 553 31.75 -16.45 15.86
C SER A 553 31.73 -15.75 14.51
N VAL A 554 31.73 -14.41 14.49
CA VAL A 554 31.85 -13.62 13.25
C VAL A 554 33.15 -13.94 12.50
N LEU A 555 34.27 -14.09 13.20
CA LEU A 555 35.55 -14.48 12.59
C LEU A 555 35.54 -15.92 12.08
N ALA A 556 34.82 -16.83 12.75
CA ALA A 556 34.64 -18.20 12.29
C ALA A 556 33.86 -18.24 10.97
N VAL A 557 32.76 -17.50 10.86
CA VAL A 557 31.97 -17.38 9.61
C VAL A 557 32.81 -16.80 8.47
N LYS A 558 33.62 -15.77 8.75
CA LYS A 558 34.54 -15.19 7.75
C LYS A 558 35.59 -16.19 7.27
N ARG A 559 36.15 -17.01 8.17
CA ARG A 559 37.08 -18.09 7.80
C ARG A 559 36.40 -19.16 6.94
N ALA A 560 35.21 -19.62 7.33
CA ALA A 560 34.46 -20.61 6.55
C ALA A 560 34.11 -20.09 5.14
N ALA A 561 33.80 -18.79 5.02
CA ALA A 561 33.55 -18.18 3.70
C ALA A 561 34.81 -18.15 2.81
N LEU A 562 35.98 -17.88 3.39
CA LEU A 562 37.25 -17.91 2.65
C LEU A 562 37.61 -19.33 2.20
N GLU A 563 37.49 -20.31 3.10
CA GLU A 563 37.72 -21.72 2.80
C GLU A 563 36.79 -22.23 1.67
N TYR A 564 35.52 -21.81 1.67
CA TYR A 564 34.59 -22.12 0.59
C TYR A 564 35.04 -21.52 -0.76
N VAL A 565 35.59 -20.29 -0.75
CA VAL A 565 36.08 -19.65 -1.98
C VAL A 565 37.32 -20.35 -2.51
N GLU A 566 38.27 -20.71 -1.63
CA GLU A 566 39.51 -21.42 -1.97
C GLU A 566 39.24 -22.83 -2.53
N THR A 567 38.29 -23.56 -1.94
CA THR A 567 37.87 -24.89 -2.43
C THR A 567 37.18 -24.80 -3.79
N LYS A 568 36.45 -23.71 -4.09
CA LYS A 568 35.84 -23.51 -5.42
C LYS A 568 36.79 -22.96 -6.47
N SER A 569 37.77 -22.15 -6.10
CA SER A 569 38.79 -21.67 -7.04
C SER A 569 39.73 -22.79 -7.47
N SER A 570 40.17 -23.64 -6.53
CA SER A 570 41.01 -24.81 -6.83
C SER A 570 40.34 -25.82 -7.76
N VAL A 571 39.03 -26.02 -7.65
CA VAL A 571 38.23 -26.90 -8.53
C VAL A 571 37.98 -26.27 -9.92
N ALA A 572 38.12 -24.96 -10.08
CA ALA A 572 38.00 -24.29 -11.38
C ALA A 572 39.31 -24.26 -12.18
N ASP A 573 40.45 -24.47 -11.51
CA ASP A 573 41.80 -24.47 -12.09
C ASP A 573 42.27 -25.89 -12.53
N THR A 574 41.47 -26.92 -12.27
CA THR A 574 41.62 -28.32 -12.75
C THR A 574 40.58 -28.64 -13.80
#